data_AF-A0A218ZSB1-F1
#
_entry.id   AF-A0A218ZSB1-F1
#
_cell.length_a   1.000
_cell.length_b   1.000
_cell.length_c   1.000
_cell.angle_alpha   90.00
_cell.angle_beta   90.00
_cell.angle_gamma   90.00
#
_symmetry.space_group_name_H-M   'P 1'
#
loop_
_entity.id
_entity.type
_entity.pdbx_description
1 polymer ?
#
loop_
_entity_poly.entity_id
_entity_poly.type
_entity_poly.pdbx_seq_one_letter_code
_entity_poly.pdbx_strand_id
1 'polypeptide(L)'
;MPVSAVSAILGINEDSMPRILKHYIEEAGKDLDLSDLYVPGMDEFSVEMHNVCVTHFYDIENSSVIHIERTKESEVFGKFLQKNLFLDAKNVDHISMDMYPSYISGAKEYFPDSSIFFDHFHVIKMMNDTLDRIRRKEAKINEILKHTIYDWLKNTSDLTDREKGTPVLFEIP
;
A
#
# COMPACT_ATOMS: atom_id res chain seq x y z
N MET A 1 14.56 13.13 -1.23
CA MET A 1 15.79 13.95 -1.41
C MET A 1 16.98 13.03 -1.18
N PRO A 2 17.96 12.97 -2.10
CA PRO A 2 19.15 12.11 -1.94
C PRO A 2 20.01 12.48 -0.74
N VAL A 3 20.71 11.51 -0.15
CA VAL A 3 21.62 11.72 1.00
C VAL A 3 22.68 12.79 0.69
N SER A 4 23.23 12.76 -0.51
CA SER A 4 24.19 13.77 -1.01
C SER A 4 23.62 15.19 -1.03
N ALA A 5 22.36 15.36 -1.41
CA ALA A 5 21.70 16.66 -1.42
C ALA A 5 21.49 17.20 0.01
N VAL A 6 21.10 16.34 0.95
CA VAL A 6 20.95 16.72 2.37
C VAL A 6 22.30 17.12 2.97
N SER A 7 23.33 16.34 2.68
CA SER A 7 24.70 16.57 3.16
C SER A 7 25.23 17.92 2.69
N ALA A 8 24.97 18.27 1.43
CA ALA A 8 25.35 19.57 0.86
C ALA A 8 24.60 20.74 1.50
N ILE A 9 23.30 20.59 1.80
CA ILE A 9 22.50 21.61 2.50
C ILE A 9 23.01 21.84 3.93
N LEU A 10 23.34 20.75 4.64
CA LEU A 10 23.76 20.80 6.04
C LEU A 10 25.27 21.08 6.21
N GLY A 11 26.06 21.06 5.13
CA GLY A 11 27.51 21.28 5.18
C GLY A 11 28.28 20.18 5.91
N ILE A 12 27.77 18.94 5.89
CA ILE A 12 28.40 17.79 6.57
C ILE A 12 28.87 16.73 5.59
N ASN A 13 29.78 15.87 6.03
CA ASN A 13 30.25 14.74 5.24
C ASN A 13 29.10 13.74 5.02
N GLU A 14 28.92 13.31 3.77
CA GLU A 14 27.88 12.36 3.33
C GLU A 14 27.89 11.06 4.13
N ASP A 15 29.06 10.54 4.50
CA ASP A 15 29.20 9.34 5.31
C ASP A 15 28.58 9.49 6.72
N SER A 16 28.40 10.73 7.19
CA SER A 16 27.81 11.01 8.50
C SER A 16 26.30 10.91 8.49
N MET A 17 25.66 11.13 7.34
CA MET A 17 24.20 11.11 7.23
C MET A 17 23.58 9.76 7.62
N PRO A 18 24.05 8.60 7.14
CA PRO A 18 23.50 7.31 7.55
C PRO A 18 23.64 7.06 9.05
N ARG A 19 24.72 7.55 9.69
CA ARG A 19 24.94 7.41 11.13
C ARG A 19 23.94 8.23 11.93
N ILE A 20 23.71 9.48 11.53
CA ILE A 20 22.73 10.36 12.15
C ILE A 20 21.32 9.78 11.99
N LEU A 21 20.97 9.35 10.77
CA LEU A 21 19.67 8.75 10.50
C LEU A 21 19.45 7.49 11.34
N LYS A 22 20.46 6.61 11.40
CA LYS A 22 20.40 5.39 12.20
C LYS A 22 20.18 5.69 13.68
N HIS A 23 20.86 6.69 14.22
CA HIS A 23 20.68 7.10 15.62
C HIS A 23 19.22 7.50 15.91
N TYR A 24 18.61 8.35 15.07
CA TYR A 24 17.22 8.76 15.26
C TYR A 24 16.21 7.62 15.04
N ILE A 25 16.47 6.70 14.11
CA ILE A 25 15.65 5.49 13.93
C ILE A 25 15.72 4.61 15.18
N GLU A 26 16.91 4.39 15.73
CA GLU A 26 17.10 3.59 16.94
C GLU A 26 16.49 4.25 18.18
N GLU A 27 16.52 5.59 18.27
CA GLU A 27 15.84 6.34 19.32
C GLU A 27 14.32 6.20 19.20
N ALA A 28 13.75 6.49 18.02
CA ALA A 28 12.31 6.38 17.78
C ALA A 28 11.78 4.95 18.00
N GLY A 29 12.58 3.92 17.70
CA GLY A 29 12.21 2.54 17.93
C GLY A 29 12.11 2.13 19.42
N LYS A 30 12.74 2.88 20.35
CA LYS A 30 12.62 2.61 21.79
C LYS A 30 11.27 3.06 22.36
N ASP A 31 10.71 4.11 21.77
CA ASP A 31 9.45 4.72 22.18
C ASP A 31 8.24 4.11 21.46
N LEU A 32 8.45 3.06 20.65
CA LEU A 32 7.39 2.37 19.93
C LEU A 32 6.56 1.53 20.90
N ASP A 33 5.46 2.11 21.37
CA ASP A 33 4.42 1.42 22.13
C ASP A 33 3.38 0.82 21.17
N LEU A 34 3.19 -0.49 21.24
CA LEU A 34 2.22 -1.23 20.44
C LEU A 34 1.02 -1.72 21.27
N SER A 35 0.92 -1.28 22.53
CA SER A 35 -0.13 -1.72 23.46
C SER A 35 -1.53 -1.36 22.95
N ASP A 36 -1.65 -0.24 22.23
CA ASP A 36 -2.90 0.26 21.65
C ASP A 36 -3.02 -0.04 20.14
N LEU A 37 -2.22 -0.97 19.60
CA LEU A 37 -2.29 -1.31 18.18
C LEU A 37 -3.60 -2.04 17.84
N TYR A 38 -4.57 -1.28 17.34
CA TYR A 38 -5.91 -1.78 17.04
C TYR A 38 -6.08 -2.20 15.57
N VAL A 39 -5.44 -1.47 14.66
CA VAL A 39 -5.53 -1.70 13.21
C VAL A 39 -4.15 -1.65 12.54
N PRO A 40 -3.40 -2.77 12.49
CA PRO A 40 -2.25 -2.87 11.62
C PRO A 40 -2.68 -2.85 10.15
N GLY A 41 -2.05 -1.96 9.39
CA GLY A 41 -2.01 -2.00 7.94
C GLY A 41 -0.85 -2.86 7.46
N MET A 42 -1.07 -3.56 6.36
CA MET A 42 -0.07 -4.37 5.70
C MET A 42 -0.04 -4.08 4.21
N ASP A 43 1.15 -3.80 3.67
CA ASP A 43 1.31 -3.53 2.25
C ASP A 43 2.69 -3.99 1.74
N GLU A 44 2.79 -4.15 0.42
CA GLU A 44 4.02 -4.50 -0.28
C GLU A 44 4.57 -3.33 -1.08
N PHE A 45 5.88 -3.10 -0.99
CA PHE A 45 6.58 -2.27 -1.96
C PHE A 45 7.76 -3.02 -2.58
N SER A 46 7.96 -2.78 -3.87
CA SER A 46 9.09 -3.34 -4.62
C SER A 46 10.33 -2.48 -4.41
N VAL A 47 11.40 -3.12 -3.94
CA VAL A 47 12.73 -2.51 -3.80
C VAL A 47 13.60 -3.14 -4.88
N GLU A 48 13.93 -2.37 -5.92
CA GLU A 48 14.69 -2.76 -7.13
C GLU A 48 13.89 -3.40 -8.28
N MET A 49 14.43 -3.23 -9.49
CA MET A 49 13.89 -3.68 -10.78
C MET A 49 13.87 -5.21 -10.98
N HIS A 50 14.00 -6.00 -9.90
CA HIS A 50 14.21 -7.46 -9.92
C HIS A 50 13.41 -8.24 -8.85
N ASN A 51 12.18 -7.81 -8.53
CA ASN A 51 11.20 -8.61 -7.78
C ASN A 51 11.46 -8.83 -6.27
N VAL A 52 12.33 -8.05 -5.62
CA VAL A 52 12.37 -8.05 -4.14
C VAL A 52 11.20 -7.21 -3.66
N CYS A 53 10.15 -7.88 -3.20
CA CYS A 53 9.11 -7.19 -2.45
C CYS A 53 9.43 -7.22 -0.98
N VAL A 54 9.18 -6.07 -0.38
CA VAL A 54 9.29 -5.84 1.03
C VAL A 54 7.88 -5.65 1.54
N THR A 55 7.50 -6.52 2.47
CA THR A 55 6.23 -6.44 3.17
C THR A 55 6.47 -5.64 4.43
N HIS A 56 5.58 -4.69 4.70
CA HIS A 56 5.64 -3.90 5.91
C HIS A 56 4.31 -3.89 6.63
N PHE A 57 4.41 -3.93 7.96
CA PHE A 57 3.31 -3.69 8.88
C PHE A 57 3.45 -2.29 9.45
N TYR A 58 2.36 -1.54 9.47
CA TYR A 58 2.31 -0.18 9.96
C TYR A 58 1.06 0.05 10.79
N ASP A 59 1.15 0.97 11.74
CA ASP A 59 0.00 1.48 12.47
C ASP A 59 -0.71 2.53 11.61
N ILE A 60 -1.97 2.26 11.26
CA ILE A 60 -2.77 3.16 10.42
C ILE A 60 -3.09 4.46 11.18
N GLU A 61 -3.33 4.39 12.49
CA GLU A 61 -3.73 5.54 13.29
C GLU A 61 -2.53 6.45 13.57
N ASN A 62 -1.41 5.85 13.97
CA ASN A 62 -0.19 6.59 14.32
C ASN A 62 0.75 6.87 13.14
N SER A 63 0.42 6.37 11.94
CA SER A 63 1.24 6.52 10.72
C SER A 63 2.70 6.07 10.93
N SER A 64 2.91 5.01 11.69
CA SER A 64 4.23 4.51 12.08
C SER A 64 4.49 3.12 11.51
N VAL A 65 5.71 2.87 11.05
CA VAL A 65 6.08 1.53 10.57
C VAL A 65 6.51 0.68 11.76
N ILE A 66 5.88 -0.48 11.91
CA ILE A 66 6.09 -1.39 13.03
C ILE A 66 7.12 -2.46 12.65
N HIS A 67 6.97 -3.02 11.45
CA HIS A 67 7.80 -4.14 11.02
C HIS A 67 8.00 -4.15 9.52
N ILE A 68 9.16 -4.62 9.08
CA ILE A 68 9.53 -4.72 7.68
C ILE A 68 10.23 -6.07 7.47
N GLU A 69 9.80 -6.81 6.46
CA GLU A 69 10.38 -8.11 6.12
C GLU A 69 10.47 -8.30 4.60
N ARG A 70 11.50 -9.01 4.14
CA ARG A 70 11.77 -9.23 2.72
C ARG A 70 11.15 -10.55 2.24
N THR A 71 9.84 -10.73 2.42
CA THR A 71 9.10 -11.90 1.94
C THR A 71 7.66 -11.54 1.55
N LYS A 72 7.07 -12.30 0.62
CA LYS A 72 5.65 -12.21 0.20
C LYS A 72 4.76 -13.31 0.79
N GLU A 73 5.36 -14.16 1.61
CA GLU A 73 4.71 -15.39 2.06
C GLU A 73 3.94 -15.14 3.36
N SER A 74 2.96 -16.00 3.63
CA SER A 74 2.17 -15.96 4.87
C SER A 74 3.02 -16.03 6.14
N GLU A 75 4.25 -16.55 6.04
CA GLU A 75 5.24 -16.56 7.12
C GLU A 75 5.55 -15.17 7.69
N VAL A 76 5.28 -14.09 6.94
CA VAL A 76 5.52 -12.72 7.38
C VAL A 76 4.76 -12.36 8.66
N PHE A 77 3.53 -12.88 8.83
CA PHE A 77 2.71 -12.66 10.03
C PHE A 77 3.32 -13.37 11.25
N GLY A 78 3.86 -14.58 11.07
CA GLY A 78 4.57 -15.29 12.12
C GLY A 78 5.85 -14.56 12.55
N LYS A 79 6.63 -14.05 11.59
CA LYS A 79 7.83 -13.23 11.87
C LYS A 79 7.48 -11.92 12.58
N PHE A 80 6.38 -11.30 12.18
CA PHE A 80 5.85 -10.10 12.81
C PHE A 80 5.53 -10.34 14.30
N LEU A 81 4.80 -11.40 14.62
CA LEU A 81 4.49 -11.78 16.01
C LEU A 81 5.74 -12.18 16.81
N GLN A 82 6.67 -12.93 16.21
CA GLN A 82 7.93 -13.31 16.87
C GLN A 82 8.81 -12.10 17.21
N LYS A 83 8.76 -11.04 16.39
CA LYS A 83 9.49 -9.80 16.64
C LYS A 83 8.80 -8.88 17.64
N ASN A 84 7.48 -8.99 17.77
CA ASN A 84 6.66 -8.19 18.66
C ASN A 84 6.00 -9.08 19.72
N LEU A 85 6.81 -9.71 20.58
CA LEU A 85 6.35 -10.70 21.58
C LEU A 85 5.31 -10.16 22.58
N PHE A 86 5.25 -8.84 22.75
CA PHE A 86 4.30 -8.17 23.63
C PHE A 86 2.97 -7.81 22.96
N LEU A 87 2.90 -7.96 21.63
CA LEU A 87 1.66 -7.79 20.89
C LEU A 87 0.78 -9.02 21.11
N ASP A 88 -0.37 -8.83 21.75
CA ASP A 88 -1.40 -9.86 21.79
C ASP A 88 -2.24 -9.76 20.51
N ALA A 89 -2.18 -10.80 19.67
CA ALA A 89 -2.97 -10.88 18.44
C ALA A 89 -4.48 -10.76 18.70
N LYS A 90 -4.94 -11.06 19.92
CA LYS A 90 -6.35 -10.91 20.32
C LYS A 90 -6.80 -9.46 20.52
N ASN A 91 -5.86 -8.54 20.70
CA ASN A 91 -6.16 -7.11 20.84
C ASN A 91 -6.25 -6.41 19.49
N VAL A 92 -5.94 -7.13 18.40
CA VAL A 92 -6.06 -6.63 17.04
C VAL A 92 -7.45 -6.97 16.53
N ASP A 93 -8.34 -5.97 16.45
CA ASP A 93 -9.72 -6.20 16.01
C ASP A 93 -9.81 -6.24 14.48
N HIS A 94 -8.94 -5.50 13.78
CA HIS A 94 -8.98 -5.34 12.33
C HIS A 94 -7.59 -5.39 11.71
N ILE A 95 -7.47 -5.95 10.51
CA ILE A 95 -6.24 -5.90 9.71
C ILE A 95 -6.56 -5.36 8.33
N SER A 96 -5.93 -4.25 7.93
CA SER A 96 -6.04 -3.72 6.58
C SER A 96 -4.94 -4.29 5.70
N MET A 97 -5.29 -4.92 4.57
CA MET A 97 -4.30 -5.57 3.70
C MET A 97 -4.73 -5.65 2.24
N ASP A 98 -3.80 -6.01 1.35
CA ASP A 98 -4.14 -6.40 -0.03
C ASP A 98 -4.94 -7.73 -0.07
N MET A 99 -5.65 -7.96 -1.17
CA MET A 99 -6.51 -9.12 -1.42
C MET A 99 -5.75 -10.40 -1.78
N TYR A 100 -4.44 -10.45 -1.59
CA TYR A 100 -3.63 -11.59 -2.02
C TYR A 100 -3.92 -12.85 -1.17
N PRO A 101 -4.12 -14.04 -1.78
CA PRO A 101 -4.54 -15.23 -1.04
C PRO A 101 -3.61 -15.66 0.10
N SER A 102 -2.28 -15.47 -0.02
CA SER A 102 -1.35 -15.79 1.07
C SER A 102 -1.56 -14.90 2.28
N TYR A 103 -2.02 -13.65 2.09
CA TYR A 103 -2.28 -12.71 3.18
C TYR A 103 -3.58 -13.00 3.89
N ILE A 104 -4.62 -13.35 3.14
CA ILE A 104 -5.87 -13.86 3.71
C ILE A 104 -5.59 -15.12 4.55
N SER A 105 -4.76 -16.03 4.05
CA SER A 105 -4.36 -17.24 4.79
C SER A 105 -3.56 -16.89 6.04
N GLY A 106 -2.55 -16.02 5.93
CA GLY A 106 -1.70 -15.61 7.03
C GLY A 106 -2.48 -14.89 8.14
N ALA A 107 -3.33 -13.92 7.80
CA ALA A 107 -4.19 -13.27 8.81
C ALA A 107 -5.09 -14.27 9.52
N LYS A 108 -5.75 -15.19 8.81
CA LYS A 108 -6.60 -16.19 9.45
C LYS A 108 -5.85 -17.15 10.36
N GLU A 109 -4.58 -17.44 10.05
CA GLU A 109 -3.74 -18.32 10.85
C GLU A 109 -3.21 -17.63 12.11
N TYR A 110 -2.68 -16.41 11.98
CA TYR A 110 -1.97 -15.72 13.07
C TYR A 110 -2.84 -14.74 13.86
N PHE A 111 -3.96 -14.29 13.27
CA PHE A 111 -4.90 -13.33 13.82
C PHE A 111 -6.34 -13.82 13.62
N PRO A 112 -6.71 -14.97 14.21
CA PRO A 112 -7.98 -15.64 13.93
C PRO A 112 -9.22 -14.86 14.38
N ASP A 113 -9.05 -13.99 15.38
CA ASP A 113 -10.14 -13.18 15.95
C ASP A 113 -10.30 -11.83 15.22
N SER A 114 -9.35 -11.44 14.37
CA SER A 114 -9.38 -10.16 13.65
C SER A 114 -10.24 -10.22 12.39
N SER A 115 -10.95 -9.13 12.12
CA SER A 115 -11.64 -8.94 10.84
C SER A 115 -10.67 -8.42 9.77
N ILE A 116 -10.72 -9.00 8.57
CA ILE A 116 -9.90 -8.56 7.44
C ILE A 116 -10.63 -7.45 6.70
N PHE A 117 -9.98 -6.29 6.57
CA PHE A 117 -10.37 -5.22 5.68
C PHE A 117 -9.42 -5.15 4.48
N PHE A 118 -9.98 -5.00 3.30
CA PHE A 118 -9.17 -4.84 2.09
C PHE A 118 -8.84 -3.37 1.88
N ASP A 119 -7.58 -3.13 1.58
CA ASP A 119 -7.07 -1.81 1.28
C ASP A 119 -7.88 -1.16 0.13
N HIS A 120 -8.35 0.06 0.38
CA HIS A 120 -9.25 0.76 -0.54
C HIS A 120 -8.59 1.01 -1.91
N PHE A 121 -7.29 1.33 -1.94
CA PHE A 121 -6.59 1.56 -3.20
C PHE A 121 -6.54 0.29 -4.05
N HIS A 122 -6.25 -0.86 -3.46
CA HIS A 122 -6.21 -2.13 -4.17
C HIS A 122 -7.58 -2.55 -4.72
N VAL A 123 -8.66 -2.33 -3.96
CA VAL A 123 -10.04 -2.58 -4.41
C VAL A 123 -10.38 -1.71 -5.62
N ILE A 124 -10.16 -0.39 -5.54
CA ILE A 124 -10.47 0.54 -6.64
C ILE A 124 -9.60 0.25 -7.86
N LYS A 125 -8.32 -0.05 -7.67
CA LYS A 125 -7.41 -0.44 -8.76
C LYS A 125 -7.90 -1.68 -9.50
N MET A 126 -8.30 -2.73 -8.78
CA MET A 126 -8.86 -3.95 -9.39
C MET A 126 -10.12 -3.67 -10.20
N MET A 127 -11.02 -2.83 -9.69
CA MET A 127 -12.24 -2.42 -10.40
C MET A 127 -11.88 -1.66 -11.69
N ASN A 128 -11.00 -0.66 -11.58
CA ASN A 128 -10.53 0.16 -12.69
C ASN A 128 -9.83 -0.66 -13.78
N ASP A 129 -8.94 -1.59 -13.41
CA ASP A 129 -8.26 -2.48 -14.34
C ASP A 129 -9.25 -3.40 -15.07
N THR A 130 -10.29 -3.85 -14.38
CA THR A 130 -11.35 -4.67 -14.97
C THR A 130 -12.22 -3.89 -15.93
N LEU A 131 -12.62 -2.66 -15.57
CA LEU A 131 -13.35 -1.76 -16.44
C LEU A 131 -12.55 -1.42 -17.70
N ASP A 132 -11.27 -1.05 -17.58
CA ASP A 132 -10.43 -0.75 -18.74
C ASP A 132 -10.23 -1.98 -19.64
N ARG A 133 -10.09 -3.18 -19.06
CA ARG A 133 -10.02 -4.43 -19.84
C ARG A 133 -11.28 -4.68 -20.66
N ILE A 134 -12.46 -4.48 -20.09
CA ILE A 134 -13.74 -4.62 -20.81
C ILE A 134 -13.84 -3.54 -21.89
N ARG A 135 -13.58 -2.28 -21.54
CA ARG A 135 -13.59 -1.15 -22.49
C ARG A 135 -12.66 -1.41 -23.68
N ARG A 136 -11.42 -1.91 -23.45
CA ARG A 136 -10.48 -2.28 -24.52
C ARG A 136 -10.99 -3.40 -25.41
N LYS A 137 -11.75 -4.35 -24.86
CA LYS A 137 -12.36 -5.44 -25.64
C LYS A 137 -13.47 -4.90 -26.56
N GLU A 138 -14.36 -4.08 -26.01
CA GLU A 138 -15.48 -3.47 -26.74
C GLU A 138 -15.01 -2.42 -27.76
N ALA A 139 -13.97 -1.64 -27.44
CA ALA A 139 -13.42 -0.62 -28.33
C ALA A 139 -12.82 -1.17 -29.64
N LYS A 140 -12.59 -2.49 -29.73
CA LYS A 140 -12.19 -3.15 -30.98
C LYS A 140 -13.29 -3.15 -32.03
N ILE A 141 -14.55 -3.17 -31.59
CA ILE A 141 -15.73 -3.24 -32.45
C ILE A 141 -16.58 -1.96 -32.38
N ASN A 142 -16.40 -1.14 -31.35
CA ASN A 142 -17.11 0.12 -31.16
C ASN A 142 -16.14 1.30 -31.07
N GLU A 143 -16.10 2.13 -32.11
CA GLU A 143 -15.20 3.28 -32.19
C GLU A 143 -15.50 4.36 -31.14
N ILE A 144 -16.74 4.45 -30.65
CA ILE A 144 -17.16 5.43 -29.64
C ILE A 144 -16.40 5.22 -28.32
N LEU A 145 -15.95 4.00 -28.04
CA LEU A 145 -15.19 3.67 -26.82
C LEU A 145 -13.68 3.90 -26.96
N LYS A 146 -13.20 4.35 -28.13
CA LYS A 146 -11.81 4.76 -28.32
C LYS A 146 -11.59 6.11 -27.64
N HIS A 147 -10.43 6.27 -26.98
CA HIS A 147 -10.04 7.50 -26.28
C HIS A 147 -10.94 7.92 -25.10
N THR A 148 -11.83 7.06 -24.61
CA THR A 148 -12.71 7.37 -23.46
C THR A 148 -12.16 6.91 -22.11
N ILE A 149 -10.92 6.42 -22.03
CA ILE A 149 -10.38 5.76 -20.82
C ILE A 149 -10.58 6.57 -19.52
N TYR A 150 -10.35 7.88 -19.57
CA TYR A 150 -10.46 8.72 -18.38
C TYR A 150 -11.91 8.94 -17.94
N ASP A 151 -12.88 8.87 -18.86
CA ASP A 151 -14.30 8.94 -18.53
C ASP A 151 -14.73 7.79 -17.59
N TRP A 152 -13.99 6.68 -17.60
CA TRP A 152 -14.25 5.50 -16.74
C TRP A 152 -13.39 5.46 -15.48
N LEU A 153 -12.19 6.06 -15.53
CA LEU A 153 -11.17 5.91 -14.47
C LEU A 153 -11.10 7.10 -13.51
N LYS A 154 -11.71 8.24 -13.86
CA LYS A 154 -11.69 9.45 -13.04
C LYS A 154 -13.10 9.92 -12.70
N ASN A 155 -13.23 10.66 -11.61
CA ASN A 155 -14.45 11.41 -11.35
C ASN A 155 -14.62 12.50 -12.42
N THR A 156 -15.86 12.80 -12.77
CA THR A 156 -16.19 13.81 -13.77
C THR A 156 -15.67 15.20 -13.40
N SER A 157 -15.59 15.52 -12.11
CA SER A 157 -15.00 16.75 -11.58
C SER A 157 -13.49 16.88 -11.82
N ASP A 158 -12.81 15.74 -11.98
CA ASP A 158 -11.35 15.66 -12.02
C ASP A 158 -10.82 15.51 -13.47
N LEU A 159 -11.73 15.56 -14.45
CA LEU A 159 -11.42 15.47 -15.88
C LEU A 159 -10.93 16.81 -16.41
N THR A 160 -9.73 16.82 -16.98
CA THR A 160 -9.27 17.96 -17.78
C THR A 160 -9.90 17.93 -19.18
N ASP A 161 -9.94 19.08 -19.86
CA ASP A 161 -10.51 19.16 -21.22
C ASP A 161 -9.79 18.28 -22.26
N ARG A 162 -8.54 17.90 -21.99
CA ARG A 162 -7.76 16.98 -22.83
C ARG A 162 -8.07 15.51 -22.56
N GLU A 163 -8.67 15.21 -21.42
CA GLU A 163 -8.94 13.85 -20.95
C GLU A 163 -10.39 13.44 -21.20
N LYS A 164 -11.30 14.41 -21.38
CA LYS A 164 -12.67 14.15 -21.82
C LYS A 164 -12.63 13.40 -23.15
N GLY A 165 -13.23 12.22 -23.19
CA GLY A 165 -13.45 11.50 -24.44
C GLY A 165 -14.29 12.32 -25.42
N THR A 166 -14.37 11.87 -26.68
CA THR A 166 -15.33 12.44 -27.64
C THR A 166 -16.70 12.45 -26.98
N PRO A 167 -17.41 13.60 -26.89
CA PRO A 167 -18.65 13.69 -26.13
C PRO A 167 -19.66 12.68 -26.66
N VAL A 168 -19.92 11.65 -25.86
CA VAL A 168 -20.97 10.67 -26.13
C VAL A 168 -22.21 11.17 -25.40
N LEU A 169 -23.20 11.65 -26.15
CA LEU A 169 -24.53 11.90 -25.64
C LEU A 169 -25.13 10.55 -25.21
N PHE A 170 -24.90 10.16 -23.97
CA PHE A 170 -25.69 9.12 -23.33
C PHE A 170 -27.04 9.74 -22.94
N GLU A 171 -28.03 9.64 -23.82
CA GLU A 171 -29.41 9.69 -23.38
C GLU A 171 -29.69 8.38 -22.64
N ILE A 172 -29.73 8.45 -21.32
CA ILE A 172 -30.21 7.36 -20.47
C ILE A 172 -31.74 7.47 -20.45
N PRO A 173 -32.50 6.45 -20.87
CA PRO A 173 -33.96 6.45 -20.77
C PRO A 173 -34.46 6.39 -19.32
#